data_AF-A0AAV6YVN0-F1
#
_entry.id   AF-A0AAV6YVN0-F1
#
_cell.length_a   1.000
_cell.length_b   1.000
_cell.length_c   1.000
_cell.angle_alpha   90.00
_cell.angle_beta   90.00
_cell.angle_gamma   90.00
#
_symmetry.space_group_name_H-M   'P 1'
#
loop_
_entity.id
_entity.type
_entity.pdbx_description
1 polymer ?
#
loop_
_entity_poly.entity_id
_entity_poly.type
_entity_poly.pdbx_seq_one_letter_code
_entity_poly.pdbx_strand_id
1 'polypeptide(L)'
;MLMPGCSSVSTLVAEAARMWHLIVLSYGSSSPALSNRQRFPTFFRTHPSATLHNPTRVQLFKKWGWTKIATIQQTTEVFTSTLDDLEERVKEAGIEITFRQSFFSDPTVPVKNLKRQDARIIVGLFYETEARKVFCEVYKERLFGKKYVWFLIGWYADNWFKTPDPAINCTVEEMTRAVEGHVTTEIVMLNPENTRGISNMTSQEFMDKLQKRLGKDPEGVGGLQEAPLAYDAIWALALALNKTAYELSKKALRLEDFNYNNDNISREIYKAMNSSSFDGVSGHVVFDASGSRMAWTLIEQLQ
;
A
#
# COMPACT_ATOMS: atom_id res chain seq x y z
N MET A 1 5.12 -2.69 22.84
CA MET A 1 5.01 -2.73 21.37
C MET A 1 5.15 -1.32 20.81
N LEU A 2 5.60 -1.18 19.56
CA LEU A 2 5.71 0.12 18.88
C LEU A 2 4.80 0.15 17.65
N MET A 3 4.14 1.28 17.38
CA MET A 3 3.19 1.43 16.27
C MET A 3 3.55 2.62 15.35
N PRO A 4 4.57 2.50 14.50
CA PRO A 4 4.92 3.53 13.52
C PRO A 4 3.95 3.56 12.34
N GLY A 5 3.69 4.75 11.79
CA GLY A 5 2.81 4.94 10.62
C GLY A 5 3.57 4.84 9.29
N CYS A 6 4.25 5.91 8.90
CA CYS A 6 4.94 6.02 7.61
C CYS A 6 6.00 4.95 7.39
N SER A 7 6.22 4.54 6.14
CA SER A 7 7.21 3.53 5.76
C SER A 7 8.64 3.84 6.21
N SER A 8 9.11 5.08 6.06
CA SER A 8 10.49 5.47 6.45
C SER A 8 10.74 5.29 7.95
N VAL A 9 9.81 5.75 8.79
CA VAL A 9 9.87 5.59 10.25
C VAL A 9 9.71 4.12 10.65
N SER A 10 8.80 3.41 9.99
CA SER A 10 8.56 1.99 10.24
C SER A 10 9.80 1.13 9.96
N THR A 11 10.51 1.40 8.87
CA THR A 11 11.79 0.76 8.54
C THR A 11 12.82 0.98 9.65
N LEU A 12 13.03 2.24 10.05
CA LEU A 12 14.00 2.57 11.10
C LEU A 12 13.65 1.90 12.43
N VAL A 13 12.39 2.01 12.85
CA VAL A 13 11.92 1.45 14.13
C VAL A 13 11.98 -0.08 14.11
N ALA A 14 11.58 -0.73 13.02
CA ALA A 14 11.60 -2.18 12.91
C ALA A 14 13.03 -2.76 12.92
N GLU A 15 13.97 -2.08 12.26
CA GLU A 15 15.38 -2.49 12.24
C GLU A 15 16.03 -2.35 13.62
N ALA A 16 15.69 -1.29 14.35
CA ALA A 16 16.20 -1.04 15.70
C ALA A 16 15.54 -1.97 16.74
N ALA A 17 14.22 -2.19 16.67
CA ALA A 17 13.42 -2.87 17.70
C ALA A 17 13.89 -4.30 18.04
N ARG A 18 14.54 -5.00 17.10
CA ARG A 18 15.08 -6.34 17.35
C ARG A 18 16.12 -6.36 18.48
N MET A 19 16.84 -5.25 18.70
CA MET A 19 17.86 -5.12 19.75
C MET A 19 17.26 -5.03 21.16
N TRP A 20 15.96 -4.69 21.27
CA TRP A 20 15.22 -4.57 22.53
C TRP A 20 14.10 -5.62 22.66
N HIS A 21 14.11 -6.64 21.79
CA HIS A 21 13.09 -7.69 21.73
C HIS A 21 11.65 -7.15 21.64
N LEU A 22 11.45 -6.05 20.92
CA LEU A 22 10.15 -5.41 20.76
C LEU A 22 9.45 -5.87 19.47
N ILE A 23 8.14 -6.07 19.58
CA ILE A 23 7.25 -6.25 18.43
C ILE A 23 6.84 -4.86 17.90
N VAL A 24 6.92 -4.71 16.58
CA VAL A 24 6.52 -3.51 15.84
C VAL A 24 5.28 -3.83 15.03
N LEU A 25 4.21 -3.07 15.22
CA LEU A 25 2.95 -3.21 14.48
C LEU A 25 2.64 -1.90 13.75
N SER A 26 2.98 -1.81 12.48
CA SER A 26 2.69 -0.62 11.68
C SER A 26 1.27 -0.64 11.13
N TYR A 27 0.58 0.49 11.24
CA TYR A 27 -0.77 0.63 10.70
C TYR A 27 -0.81 1.26 9.30
N GLY A 28 0.31 1.79 8.80
CA GLY A 28 0.33 2.64 7.59
C GLY A 28 1.53 2.43 6.65
N SER A 29 2.39 1.46 6.89
CA SER A 29 3.58 1.25 6.05
C SER A 29 3.33 0.24 4.93
N SER A 30 3.46 0.71 3.69
CA SER A 30 3.26 -0.10 2.48
C SER A 30 4.55 -0.63 1.84
N SER A 31 5.73 -0.22 2.35
CA SER A 31 7.02 -0.58 1.74
C SER A 31 7.22 -2.10 1.61
N PRO A 32 7.45 -2.64 0.40
CA PRO A 32 7.76 -4.07 0.22
C PRO A 32 8.99 -4.54 0.99
N ALA A 33 9.99 -3.68 1.19
CA ALA A 33 11.21 -4.04 1.91
C ALA A 33 10.95 -4.59 3.33
N LEU A 34 9.88 -4.09 3.98
CA LEU A 34 9.46 -4.50 5.32
C LEU A 34 8.99 -5.97 5.42
N SER A 35 8.74 -6.63 4.29
CA SER A 35 8.41 -8.06 4.24
C SER A 35 9.63 -8.98 4.43
N ASN A 36 10.86 -8.45 4.44
CA ASN A 36 12.07 -9.24 4.68
C ASN A 36 12.19 -9.64 6.17
N ARG A 37 11.82 -10.88 6.50
CA ARG A 37 11.88 -11.43 7.86
C ARG A 37 13.29 -11.57 8.45
N GLN A 38 14.33 -11.66 7.62
CA GLN A 38 15.71 -11.71 8.11
C GLN A 38 16.13 -10.34 8.66
N ARG A 39 15.70 -9.26 7.99
CA ARG A 39 15.97 -7.88 8.43
C ARG A 39 14.97 -7.40 9.50
N PHE A 40 13.71 -7.79 9.38
CA PHE A 40 12.60 -7.35 10.24
C PHE A 40 11.88 -8.54 10.91
N PRO A 41 12.55 -9.25 11.85
CA PRO A 41 12.05 -10.50 12.42
C PRO A 41 10.83 -10.31 13.33
N THR A 42 10.58 -9.11 13.86
CA THR A 42 9.50 -8.83 14.82
C THR A 42 8.47 -7.82 14.30
N PHE A 43 8.40 -7.65 12.98
CA PHE A 43 7.54 -6.67 12.33
C PHE A 43 6.20 -7.26 11.89
N PHE A 44 5.11 -6.55 12.11
CA PHE A 44 3.79 -6.83 11.54
C PHE A 44 3.19 -5.54 11.01
N ARG A 45 2.26 -5.66 10.07
CA ARG A 45 1.49 -4.51 9.61
C ARG A 45 0.08 -4.89 9.20
N THR A 46 -0.89 -4.05 9.59
CA THR A 46 -2.27 -4.14 9.07
C THR A 46 -2.40 -3.48 7.71
N HIS A 47 -1.49 -2.57 7.36
CA HIS A 47 -1.39 -2.06 6.01
C HIS A 47 -0.85 -3.15 5.06
N PRO A 48 -1.52 -3.45 3.95
CA PRO A 48 -1.01 -4.43 2.99
C PRO A 48 0.26 -3.94 2.27
N SER A 49 1.06 -4.89 1.78
CA SER A 49 2.26 -4.56 0.97
C SER A 49 1.86 -3.91 -0.36
N ALA A 50 2.65 -2.97 -0.85
CA ALA A 50 2.48 -2.41 -2.19
C ALA A 50 2.63 -3.48 -3.31
N THR A 51 3.28 -4.61 -3.03
CA THR A 51 3.35 -5.76 -3.96
C THR A 51 2.01 -6.42 -4.22
N LEU A 52 0.99 -6.20 -3.38
CA LEU A 52 -0.34 -6.78 -3.56
C LEU A 52 -1.02 -6.31 -4.87
N HIS A 53 -0.61 -5.17 -5.42
CA HIS A 53 -1.08 -4.68 -6.71
C HIS A 53 -0.56 -5.52 -7.89
N ASN A 54 0.63 -6.13 -7.75
CA ASN A 54 1.33 -6.76 -8.87
C ASN A 54 0.64 -8.04 -9.36
N PRO A 55 0.15 -8.97 -8.50
CA PRO A 55 -0.69 -10.08 -8.94
C PRO A 55 -1.89 -9.63 -9.79
N THR A 56 -2.57 -8.56 -9.36
CA THR A 56 -3.74 -8.01 -10.08
C THR A 56 -3.35 -7.44 -11.43
N ARG A 57 -2.26 -6.66 -11.52
CA ARG A 57 -1.72 -6.15 -12.80
C ARG A 57 -1.39 -7.29 -13.76
N VAL A 58 -0.67 -8.31 -13.28
CA VAL A 58 -0.30 -9.48 -14.09
C VAL A 58 -1.54 -10.23 -14.60
N GLN A 59 -2.57 -10.41 -13.76
CA GLN A 59 -3.82 -11.02 -14.20
C GLN A 59 -4.54 -10.18 -15.26
N LEU A 60 -4.54 -8.85 -15.12
CA LEU A 60 -5.12 -7.95 -16.13
C LEU A 60 -4.35 -8.02 -17.46
N PHE A 61 -3.02 -8.05 -17.42
CA PHE A 61 -2.20 -8.22 -18.62
C PHE A 61 -2.50 -9.53 -19.33
N LYS A 62 -2.60 -10.64 -18.57
CA LYS A 62 -3.00 -11.95 -19.11
C LYS A 62 -4.40 -11.94 -19.72
N LYS A 63 -5.37 -11.33 -19.03
CA LYS A 63 -6.76 -11.22 -19.48
C LYS A 63 -6.88 -10.50 -20.83
N TRP A 64 -6.08 -9.46 -21.05
CA TRP A 64 -6.09 -8.68 -22.28
C TRP A 64 -5.04 -9.11 -23.32
N GLY A 65 -4.28 -10.17 -23.04
CA GLY A 65 -3.27 -10.71 -23.96
C GLY A 65 -2.06 -9.79 -24.17
N TRP A 66 -1.75 -8.92 -23.20
CA TRP A 66 -0.60 -8.02 -23.27
C TRP A 66 0.65 -8.74 -22.76
N THR A 67 1.63 -8.90 -23.65
CA THR A 67 2.90 -9.60 -23.37
C THR A 67 4.11 -8.68 -23.28
N LYS A 68 3.94 -7.39 -23.61
CA LYS A 68 5.00 -6.36 -23.59
C LYS A 68 4.50 -5.13 -22.85
N ILE A 69 5.20 -4.74 -21.79
CA ILE A 69 4.87 -3.57 -20.98
C ILE A 69 6.08 -2.64 -20.82
N ALA A 70 5.81 -1.37 -20.53
CA ALA A 70 6.83 -0.40 -20.14
C ALA A 70 6.53 0.15 -18.74
N THR A 71 7.57 0.56 -18.02
CA THR A 71 7.45 1.01 -16.63
C THR A 71 8.15 2.36 -16.46
N ILE A 72 7.52 3.26 -15.73
CA ILE A 72 8.11 4.55 -15.32
C ILE A 72 7.90 4.75 -13.83
N GLN A 73 9.00 4.96 -13.10
CA GLN A 73 8.95 5.13 -11.65
C GLN A 73 9.68 6.38 -11.14
N GLN A 74 9.19 6.94 -10.05
CA GLN A 74 9.96 7.85 -9.22
C GLN A 74 10.99 7.03 -8.41
N THR A 75 12.19 7.58 -8.23
CA THR A 75 13.31 6.91 -7.54
C THR A 75 13.13 6.95 -6.02
N THR A 76 12.15 6.20 -5.53
CA THR A 76 11.84 6.00 -4.11
C THR A 76 11.94 4.50 -3.78
N GLU A 77 12.39 4.14 -2.57
CA GLU A 77 12.57 2.74 -2.14
C GLU A 77 11.29 1.90 -2.32
N VAL A 78 10.13 2.49 -1.98
CA VAL A 78 8.81 1.82 -2.10
C VAL A 78 8.52 1.45 -3.55
N PHE A 79 8.74 2.37 -4.51
CA PHE A 79 8.45 2.11 -5.92
C PHE A 79 9.47 1.18 -6.56
N THR A 80 10.76 1.33 -6.19
CA THR A 80 11.84 0.45 -6.68
C THR A 80 11.57 -1.01 -6.30
N SER A 81 11.30 -1.26 -5.02
CA SER A 81 10.99 -2.62 -4.55
C SER A 81 9.65 -3.16 -5.07
N THR A 82 8.66 -2.29 -5.32
CA THR A 82 7.41 -2.69 -5.97
C THR A 82 7.64 -3.11 -7.43
N LEU A 83 8.53 -2.41 -8.14
CA LEU A 83 8.86 -2.71 -9.52
C LEU A 83 9.69 -3.99 -9.64
N ASP A 84 10.60 -4.23 -8.71
CA ASP A 84 11.40 -5.47 -8.69
C ASP A 84 10.52 -6.72 -8.47
N ASP A 85 9.53 -6.67 -7.56
CA ASP A 85 8.52 -7.74 -7.42
C ASP A 85 7.63 -7.86 -8.67
N LEU A 86 7.29 -6.75 -9.33
CA LEU A 86 6.54 -6.80 -10.59
C LEU A 86 7.33 -7.50 -11.68
N GLU A 87 8.64 -7.20 -11.81
CA GLU A 87 9.54 -7.80 -12.79
C GLU A 87 9.67 -9.32 -12.62
N GLU A 88 9.78 -9.80 -11.37
CA GLU A 88 9.78 -11.23 -11.09
C GLU A 88 8.47 -11.89 -11.54
N ARG A 89 7.32 -11.32 -11.17
CA ARG A 89 6.00 -11.88 -11.49
C ARG A 89 5.66 -11.86 -12.97
N VAL A 90 6.02 -10.79 -13.70
CA VAL A 90 5.78 -10.72 -15.14
C VAL A 90 6.65 -11.73 -15.88
N LYS A 91 7.90 -11.92 -15.44
CA LYS A 91 8.81 -12.94 -15.99
C LYS A 91 8.24 -14.36 -15.83
N GLU A 92 7.75 -14.70 -14.64
CA GLU A 92 7.05 -15.98 -14.39
C GLU A 92 5.79 -16.13 -15.24
N ALA A 93 5.12 -15.02 -15.55
CA ALA A 93 3.93 -14.97 -16.38
C ALA A 93 4.19 -15.00 -17.90
N GLY A 94 5.46 -15.01 -18.35
CA GLY A 94 5.81 -14.93 -19.76
C GLY A 94 5.56 -13.56 -20.38
N ILE A 95 5.57 -12.50 -19.57
CA ILE A 95 5.39 -11.10 -19.96
C ILE A 95 6.73 -10.39 -19.81
N GLU A 96 7.10 -9.58 -20.79
CA GLU A 96 8.38 -8.86 -20.84
C GLU A 96 8.21 -7.36 -20.53
N ILE A 97 9.08 -6.83 -19.67
CA ILE A 97 9.25 -5.38 -19.51
C ILE A 97 10.22 -4.92 -20.59
N THR A 98 9.72 -4.32 -21.66
CA THR A 98 10.55 -3.90 -22.80
C THR A 98 11.34 -2.63 -22.52
N PHE A 99 10.78 -1.74 -21.68
CA PHE A 99 11.40 -0.46 -21.34
C PHE A 99 11.17 -0.12 -19.88
N ARG A 100 12.27 0.18 -19.17
CA ARG A 100 12.26 0.71 -17.81
C ARG A 100 12.78 2.14 -17.85
N GLN A 101 12.03 3.07 -17.27
CA GLN A 101 12.45 4.45 -17.06
C GLN A 101 12.31 4.79 -15.57
N SER A 102 13.21 5.63 -15.08
CA SER A 102 13.14 6.17 -13.73
C SER A 102 13.51 7.64 -13.73
N PHE A 103 12.96 8.39 -12.78
CA PHE A 103 13.30 9.80 -12.59
C PHE A 103 13.36 10.15 -11.11
N PHE A 104 14.08 11.24 -10.80
CA PHE A 104 14.12 11.79 -9.45
C PHE A 104 13.12 12.94 -9.29
N SER A 105 13.21 13.96 -10.15
CA SER A 105 12.38 15.17 -10.06
C SER A 105 11.83 15.67 -11.40
N ASP A 106 12.48 15.35 -12.52
CA ASP A 106 12.07 15.78 -13.86
C ASP A 106 11.69 14.56 -14.73
N PRO A 107 10.40 14.41 -15.11
CA PRO A 107 9.94 13.30 -15.94
C PRO A 107 10.04 13.54 -17.46
N THR A 108 10.48 14.72 -17.94
CA THR A 108 10.44 15.07 -19.37
C THR A 108 11.22 14.09 -20.25
N VAL A 109 12.47 13.76 -19.89
CA VAL A 109 13.31 12.81 -20.65
C VAL A 109 12.73 11.39 -20.64
N PRO A 110 12.34 10.82 -19.48
CA PRO A 110 11.61 9.55 -19.41
C PRO A 110 10.39 9.45 -20.32
N VAL A 111 9.51 10.47 -20.32
CA VAL A 111 8.29 10.46 -21.13
C VAL A 111 8.61 10.49 -22.63
N LYS A 112 9.58 11.31 -23.04
CA LYS A 112 10.08 11.33 -24.43
C LYS A 112 10.66 9.98 -24.85
N ASN A 113 11.39 9.32 -23.97
CA ASN A 113 11.92 7.98 -24.24
C ASN A 113 10.80 6.94 -24.41
N LEU A 114 9.78 6.95 -23.54
CA LEU A 114 8.60 6.07 -23.70
C LEU A 114 7.92 6.28 -25.07
N LYS A 115 7.77 7.54 -25.48
CA LYS A 115 7.22 7.90 -26.80
C LYS A 115 8.09 7.39 -27.95
N ARG A 116 9.39 7.64 -27.89
CA ARG A 116 10.36 7.22 -28.92
C ARG A 116 10.40 5.70 -29.09
N GLN A 117 10.22 4.97 -28.00
CA GLN A 117 10.22 3.51 -27.96
C GLN A 117 8.84 2.89 -28.26
N ASP A 118 7.83 3.70 -28.60
CA ASP A 118 6.46 3.28 -28.91
C ASP A 118 5.81 2.41 -27.83
N ALA A 119 6.08 2.72 -26.55
CA ALA A 119 5.47 2.03 -25.42
C ALA A 119 3.94 2.22 -25.42
N ARG A 120 3.18 1.12 -25.35
CA ARG A 120 1.70 1.10 -25.42
C ARG A 120 1.03 0.89 -24.07
N ILE A 121 1.52 -0.08 -23.30
CA ILE A 121 1.02 -0.42 -21.96
C ILE A 121 2.05 0.07 -20.95
N ILE A 122 1.68 1.07 -20.15
CA ILE A 122 2.61 1.82 -19.30
C ILE A 122 2.18 1.71 -17.85
N VAL A 123 3.08 1.26 -16.98
CA VAL A 123 2.88 1.21 -15.52
C VAL A 123 3.61 2.39 -14.87
N GLY A 124 2.85 3.28 -14.25
CA GLY A 124 3.35 4.45 -13.53
C GLY A 124 3.40 4.22 -12.01
N LEU A 125 4.58 4.43 -11.42
CA LEU A 125 4.81 4.29 -9.97
C LEU A 125 5.45 5.56 -9.41
N PHE A 126 4.63 6.51 -8.96
CA PHE A 126 5.08 7.79 -8.43
C PHE A 126 4.03 8.40 -7.49
N TYR A 127 4.39 9.41 -6.71
CA TYR A 127 3.44 10.14 -5.88
C TYR A 127 2.56 11.08 -6.71
N GLU A 128 1.43 11.51 -6.15
CA GLU A 128 0.43 12.38 -6.81
C GLU A 128 1.04 13.69 -7.37
N THR A 129 1.96 14.30 -6.62
CA THR A 129 2.66 15.52 -7.05
C THR A 129 3.50 15.30 -8.30
N GLU A 130 4.17 14.15 -8.40
CA GLU A 130 4.94 13.77 -9.57
C GLU A 130 4.04 13.28 -10.71
N ALA A 131 2.88 12.69 -10.40
CA ALA A 131 1.87 12.31 -11.39
C ALA A 131 1.42 13.52 -12.22
N ARG A 132 1.15 14.66 -11.58
CA ARG A 132 0.79 15.91 -12.28
C ARG A 132 1.86 16.35 -13.28
N LYS A 133 3.13 16.31 -12.88
CA LYS A 133 4.25 16.65 -13.77
C LYS A 133 4.37 15.66 -14.92
N VAL A 134 4.30 14.36 -14.64
CA VAL A 134 4.37 13.30 -15.65
C VAL A 134 3.24 13.48 -16.68
N PHE A 135 2.00 13.65 -16.23
CA PHE A 135 0.85 13.73 -17.14
C PHE A 135 0.81 15.04 -17.94
N CYS A 136 1.35 16.14 -17.42
CA CYS A 136 1.55 17.34 -18.22
C CYS A 136 2.55 17.11 -19.37
N GLU A 137 3.64 16.36 -19.13
CA GLU A 137 4.58 15.97 -20.19
C GLU A 137 3.96 14.94 -21.17
N VAL A 138 3.16 13.99 -20.67
CA VAL A 138 2.42 13.02 -21.50
C VAL A 138 1.47 13.72 -22.46
N TYR A 139 0.80 14.78 -22.02
CA TYR A 139 -0.04 15.61 -22.88
C TYR A 139 0.78 16.26 -24.01
N LYS A 140 1.90 16.92 -23.66
CA LYS A 140 2.78 17.60 -24.62
C LYS A 140 3.35 16.63 -25.66
N GLU A 141 3.72 15.43 -25.25
CA GLU A 141 4.26 14.37 -26.13
C GLU A 141 3.18 13.54 -26.85
N ARG A 142 1.89 13.84 -26.60
CA ARG A 142 0.74 13.10 -27.16
C ARG A 142 0.87 11.59 -26.93
N LEU A 143 1.18 11.19 -25.70
CA LEU A 143 1.35 9.80 -25.23
C LEU A 143 0.09 9.30 -24.50
N PHE A 144 -1.08 9.63 -25.04
CA PHE A 144 -2.41 9.27 -24.51
C PHE A 144 -3.42 9.01 -25.64
N GLY A 145 -4.64 8.58 -25.28
CA GLY A 145 -5.71 8.25 -26.21
C GLY A 145 -5.73 6.77 -26.62
N LYS A 146 -6.44 6.45 -27.71
CA LYS A 146 -6.83 5.07 -28.09
C LYS A 146 -5.71 4.03 -28.20
N LYS A 147 -4.45 4.44 -28.30
CA LYS A 147 -3.31 3.56 -28.50
C LYS A 147 -2.49 3.29 -27.23
N TYR A 148 -2.81 3.95 -26.11
CA TYR A 148 -2.01 3.89 -24.89
C TYR A 148 -2.91 3.57 -23.71
N VAL A 149 -2.42 2.72 -22.81
CA VAL A 149 -3.09 2.40 -21.54
C VAL A 149 -2.11 2.66 -20.41
N TRP A 150 -2.57 3.43 -19.43
CA TRP A 150 -1.81 3.76 -18.23
C TRP A 150 -2.36 2.99 -17.04
N PHE A 151 -1.47 2.35 -16.28
CA PHE A 151 -1.76 1.78 -14.97
C PHE A 151 -1.16 2.67 -13.89
N LEU A 152 -2.00 3.17 -13.00
CA LEU A 152 -1.60 3.98 -11.86
C LEU A 152 -1.96 3.28 -10.54
N ILE A 153 -1.61 3.94 -9.44
CA ILE A 153 -1.97 3.53 -8.09
C ILE A 153 -3.25 4.30 -7.70
N GLY A 154 -4.26 3.64 -7.12
CA GLY A 154 -5.56 4.25 -6.86
C GLY A 154 -5.69 5.11 -5.60
N TRP A 155 -4.63 5.26 -4.82
CA TRP A 155 -4.60 6.08 -3.59
C TRP A 155 -4.50 7.61 -3.80
N TYR A 156 -4.64 8.10 -5.03
CA TYR A 156 -4.66 9.55 -5.28
C TYR A 156 -6.04 10.12 -4.94
N ALA A 157 -6.12 11.41 -4.62
CA ALA A 157 -7.43 12.07 -4.48
C ALA A 157 -8.20 12.01 -5.80
N ASP A 158 -9.52 11.76 -5.78
CA ASP A 158 -10.35 11.58 -6.99
C ASP A 158 -10.20 12.70 -8.04
N ASN A 159 -9.92 13.92 -7.58
CA ASN A 159 -9.76 15.12 -8.40
C ASN A 159 -8.30 15.62 -8.50
N TRP A 160 -7.30 14.77 -8.24
CA TRP A 160 -5.87 15.13 -8.15
C TRP A 160 -5.32 15.90 -9.36
N PHE A 161 -5.89 15.68 -10.55
CA PHE A 161 -5.49 16.32 -11.83
C PHE A 161 -6.20 17.66 -12.09
N LYS A 162 -7.18 18.04 -11.26
CA LYS A 162 -7.87 19.34 -11.30
C LYS A 162 -7.28 20.34 -10.29
N THR A 163 -6.46 19.88 -9.36
CA THR A 163 -5.82 20.72 -8.35
C THR A 163 -4.80 21.66 -8.99
N PRO A 164 -4.89 22.98 -8.73
CA PRO A 164 -3.90 23.94 -9.23
C PRO A 164 -2.50 23.60 -8.74
N ASP A 165 -1.54 23.50 -9.67
CA ASP A 165 -0.16 23.17 -9.36
C ASP A 165 0.78 24.13 -10.11
N PRO A 166 1.50 25.04 -9.41
CA PRO A 166 2.40 26.00 -10.04
C PRO A 166 3.64 25.35 -10.68
N ALA A 167 3.90 24.06 -10.42
CA ALA A 167 5.02 23.34 -11.01
C ALA A 167 4.72 22.80 -12.42
N ILE A 168 3.49 22.92 -12.92
CA ILE A 168 3.10 22.47 -14.26
C ILE A 168 2.52 23.62 -15.08
N ASN A 169 2.73 23.55 -16.40
CA ASN A 169 2.24 24.56 -17.35
C ASN A 169 0.99 24.11 -18.13
N CYS A 170 0.37 23.00 -17.74
CA CYS A 170 -0.80 22.45 -18.44
C CYS A 170 -2.10 22.90 -17.76
N THR A 171 -3.15 23.15 -18.55
CA THR A 171 -4.48 23.49 -17.98
C THR A 171 -5.21 22.24 -17.49
N VAL A 172 -6.28 22.43 -16.71
CA VAL A 172 -7.12 21.31 -16.22
C VAL A 172 -7.75 20.53 -17.38
N GLU A 173 -8.15 21.19 -18.46
CA GLU A 173 -8.71 20.55 -19.66
C GLU A 173 -7.66 19.75 -20.43
N GLU A 174 -6.40 20.17 -20.40
CA GLU A 174 -5.28 19.42 -20.98
C GLU A 174 -4.95 18.18 -20.16
N MET A 175 -4.87 18.35 -18.84
CA MET A 175 -4.64 17.26 -17.90
C MET A 175 -5.75 16.21 -17.96
N THR A 176 -7.02 16.64 -17.94
CA THR A 176 -8.20 15.75 -18.02
C THR A 176 -8.14 14.86 -19.27
N ARG A 177 -7.78 15.44 -20.42
CA ARG A 177 -7.60 14.67 -21.67
C ARG A 177 -6.45 13.67 -21.61
N ALA A 178 -5.39 13.98 -20.87
CA ALA A 178 -4.20 13.15 -20.78
C ALA A 178 -4.38 11.94 -19.85
N VAL A 179 -5.18 12.09 -18.78
CA VAL A 179 -5.44 11.01 -17.80
C VAL A 179 -6.62 10.12 -18.18
N GLU A 180 -7.40 10.49 -19.20
CA GLU A 180 -8.60 9.78 -19.64
C GLU A 180 -8.36 8.26 -19.84
N GLY A 181 -9.24 7.43 -19.26
CA GLY A 181 -9.24 5.97 -19.47
C GLY A 181 -8.12 5.19 -18.78
N HIS A 182 -7.30 5.83 -17.93
CA HIS A 182 -6.29 5.12 -17.13
C HIS A 182 -6.95 4.14 -16.15
N VAL A 183 -6.25 3.03 -15.89
CA VAL A 183 -6.66 2.00 -14.94
C VAL A 183 -5.92 2.23 -13.62
N THR A 184 -6.63 2.22 -12.52
CA THR A 184 -6.04 2.23 -11.17
C THR A 184 -6.17 0.85 -10.54
N THR A 185 -5.16 0.48 -9.77
CA THR A 185 -5.25 -0.64 -8.84
C THR A 185 -5.07 -0.10 -7.43
N GLU A 186 -5.95 -0.49 -6.53
CA GLU A 186 -5.89 -0.13 -5.12
C GLU A 186 -6.21 -1.33 -4.24
N ILE A 187 -6.18 -1.11 -2.93
CA ILE A 187 -6.42 -2.15 -1.94
C ILE A 187 -7.60 -1.73 -1.09
N VAL A 188 -8.57 -2.64 -0.96
CA VAL A 188 -9.78 -2.41 -0.17
C VAL A 188 -9.38 -2.34 1.31
N MET A 189 -9.46 -1.13 1.89
CA MET A 189 -9.13 -0.87 3.30
C MET A 189 -10.36 -0.83 4.20
N LEU A 190 -11.57 -0.87 3.64
CA LEU A 190 -12.84 -0.87 4.34
C LEU A 190 -13.70 -2.03 3.81
N ASN A 191 -14.28 -2.85 4.69
CA ASN A 191 -15.13 -3.94 4.24
C ASN A 191 -16.40 -3.38 3.56
N PRO A 192 -16.67 -3.70 2.27
CA PRO A 192 -17.87 -3.23 1.60
C PRO A 192 -19.14 -3.96 2.08
N GLU A 193 -18.99 -5.11 2.71
CA GLU A 193 -20.13 -5.88 3.22
C GLU A 193 -20.69 -5.26 4.51
N ASN A 194 -22.02 -5.31 4.66
CA ASN A 194 -22.71 -4.82 5.86
C ASN A 194 -22.70 -5.84 7.00
N THR A 195 -21.53 -6.44 7.27
CA THR A 195 -21.31 -7.41 8.33
C THR A 195 -20.72 -6.73 9.56
N ARG A 196 -21.08 -7.20 10.76
CA ARG A 196 -20.48 -6.73 12.01
C ARG A 196 -19.21 -7.52 12.30
N GLY A 197 -18.09 -6.82 12.48
CA GLY A 197 -16.81 -7.41 12.89
C GLY A 197 -16.74 -7.66 14.40
N ILE A 198 -15.55 -7.97 14.90
CA ILE A 198 -15.29 -8.31 16.31
C ILE A 198 -15.70 -7.21 17.30
N SER A 199 -15.66 -5.95 16.87
CA SER A 199 -16.10 -4.81 17.69
C SER A 199 -17.62 -4.65 17.72
N ASN A 200 -18.37 -5.57 17.12
CA ASN A 200 -19.82 -5.50 16.93
C ASN A 200 -20.28 -4.21 16.21
N MET A 201 -19.46 -3.69 15.28
CA MET A 201 -19.78 -2.52 14.44
C MET A 201 -19.61 -2.88 12.97
N THR A 202 -20.39 -2.24 12.11
CA THR A 202 -20.21 -2.30 10.64
C THR A 202 -19.21 -1.23 10.18
N SER A 203 -18.71 -1.36 8.95
CA SER A 203 -17.87 -0.36 8.29
C SER A 203 -18.49 1.04 8.26
N GLN A 204 -19.78 1.14 7.94
CA GLN A 204 -20.49 2.41 7.88
C GLN A 204 -20.63 3.05 9.26
N GLU A 205 -21.01 2.26 10.28
CA GLU A 205 -21.12 2.75 11.67
C GLU A 205 -19.77 3.26 12.20
N PHE A 206 -18.67 2.59 11.83
CA PHE A 206 -17.33 3.05 12.15
C PHE A 206 -17.03 4.40 11.49
N MET A 207 -17.28 4.55 10.19
CA MET A 207 -17.03 5.80 9.46
C MET A 207 -17.87 6.95 10.00
N ASP A 208 -19.16 6.74 10.26
CA ASP A 208 -20.04 7.75 10.85
C ASP A 208 -19.53 8.19 12.24
N LYS A 209 -19.06 7.24 13.05
CA LYS A 209 -18.51 7.52 14.38
C LYS A 209 -17.18 8.27 14.30
N LEU A 210 -16.34 7.94 13.33
CA LEU A 210 -15.07 8.63 13.08
C LEU A 210 -15.31 10.07 12.62
N GLN A 211 -16.23 10.27 11.68
CA GLN A 211 -16.60 11.60 11.18
C GLN A 211 -17.17 12.48 12.30
N LYS A 212 -18.05 11.95 13.16
CA LYS A 212 -18.57 12.66 14.34
C LYS A 212 -17.46 13.07 15.32
N ARG A 213 -16.38 12.30 15.43
CA ARG A 213 -15.22 12.62 16.28
C ARG A 213 -14.30 13.67 15.67
N LEU A 214 -14.15 13.66 14.34
CA LEU A 214 -13.31 14.63 13.63
C LEU A 214 -13.92 16.02 13.65
N GLY A 215 -15.26 16.13 13.61
CA GLY A 215 -15.96 17.42 13.63
C GLY A 215 -15.62 18.32 12.45
N LYS A 216 -15.07 17.75 11.37
CA LYS A 216 -14.64 18.41 10.13
C LYS A 216 -15.12 17.60 8.93
N ASP A 217 -15.15 18.27 7.78
CA ASP A 217 -15.44 17.62 6.50
C ASP A 217 -14.38 16.53 6.22
N PRO A 218 -14.80 15.29 5.89
CA PRO A 218 -13.91 14.20 5.46
C PRO A 218 -12.90 14.59 4.37
N GLU A 219 -13.28 15.43 3.40
CA GLU A 219 -12.45 15.72 2.22
C GLU A 219 -11.12 16.42 2.55
N GLY A 220 -11.02 17.07 3.71
CA GLY A 220 -9.80 17.75 4.17
C GLY A 220 -8.92 16.95 5.13
N VAL A 221 -9.30 15.71 5.47
CA VAL A 221 -8.62 14.91 6.50
C VAL A 221 -7.71 13.87 5.85
N GLY A 222 -6.41 14.14 5.81
CA GLY A 222 -5.42 13.19 5.32
C GLY A 222 -5.39 11.89 6.14
N GLY A 223 -5.28 10.76 5.46
CA GLY A 223 -5.16 9.43 6.10
C GLY A 223 -6.49 8.79 6.52
N LEU A 224 -7.63 9.33 6.07
CA LEU A 224 -8.95 8.83 6.45
C LEU A 224 -9.22 7.41 5.91
N GLN A 225 -8.72 7.11 4.71
CA GLN A 225 -8.86 5.79 4.07
C GLN A 225 -8.14 4.69 4.87
N GLU A 226 -7.02 5.01 5.51
CA GLU A 226 -6.21 4.09 6.30
C GLU A 226 -6.68 3.96 7.77
N ALA A 227 -7.64 4.77 8.22
CA ALA A 227 -8.13 4.76 9.59
C ALA A 227 -8.64 3.37 10.08
N PRO A 228 -9.36 2.57 9.25
CA PRO A 228 -9.74 1.20 9.63
C PRO A 228 -8.54 0.30 9.94
N LEU A 229 -7.40 0.51 9.29
CA LEU A 229 -6.20 -0.30 9.50
C LEU A 229 -5.58 -0.04 10.87
N ALA A 230 -5.61 1.21 11.33
CA ALA A 230 -5.17 1.57 12.68
C ALA A 230 -6.12 1.03 13.75
N TYR A 231 -7.43 1.05 13.47
CA TYR A 231 -8.44 0.48 14.36
C TYR A 231 -8.23 -1.03 14.53
N ASP A 232 -8.08 -1.76 13.42
CA ASP A 232 -7.88 -3.20 13.45
C ASP A 232 -6.49 -3.59 13.99
N ALA A 233 -5.47 -2.72 13.88
CA ALA A 233 -4.17 -2.96 14.50
C ALA A 233 -4.27 -3.03 16.04
N ILE A 234 -5.09 -2.17 16.65
CA ILE A 234 -5.32 -2.20 18.10
C ILE A 234 -6.11 -3.44 18.50
N TRP A 235 -7.09 -3.88 17.70
CA TRP A 235 -7.80 -5.14 17.93
C TRP A 235 -6.87 -6.35 17.83
N ALA A 236 -6.05 -6.43 16.79
CA ALA A 236 -5.06 -7.49 16.62
C ALA A 236 -4.11 -7.57 17.82
N LEU A 237 -3.64 -6.41 18.29
CA LEU A 237 -2.82 -6.29 19.50
C LEU A 237 -3.55 -6.83 20.73
N ALA A 238 -4.79 -6.39 20.98
CA ALA A 238 -5.56 -6.82 22.15
C ALA A 238 -5.81 -8.33 22.16
N LEU A 239 -6.18 -8.91 21.01
CA LEU A 239 -6.40 -10.35 20.85
C LEU A 239 -5.11 -11.14 21.06
N ALA A 240 -3.99 -10.68 20.50
CA ALA A 240 -2.71 -11.33 20.66
C ALA A 240 -2.22 -11.29 22.10
N LEU A 241 -2.37 -10.16 22.81
CA LEU A 241 -2.03 -10.05 24.23
C LEU A 241 -2.92 -10.93 25.11
N ASN A 242 -4.22 -11.02 24.82
CA ASN A 242 -5.12 -11.90 25.53
C ASN A 242 -4.69 -13.37 25.41
N LYS A 243 -4.39 -13.82 24.18
CA LYS A 243 -3.86 -15.17 23.93
C LYS A 243 -2.51 -15.39 24.60
N THR A 244 -1.64 -14.38 24.56
CA THR A 244 -0.30 -14.44 25.20
C THR A 244 -0.43 -14.59 26.72
N ALA A 245 -1.30 -13.82 27.37
CA ALA A 245 -1.50 -13.90 28.82
C ALA A 245 -1.91 -15.31 29.25
N TYR A 246 -2.80 -15.96 28.48
CA TYR A 246 -3.18 -17.35 28.71
C TYR A 246 -1.98 -18.31 28.58
N GLU A 247 -1.18 -18.20 27.53
CA GLU A 247 -0.01 -19.08 27.35
C GLU A 247 1.12 -18.83 28.35
N LEU A 248 1.32 -17.58 28.78
CA LEU A 248 2.31 -17.25 29.82
C LEU A 248 1.90 -17.79 31.19
N SER A 249 0.59 -17.81 31.50
CA SER A 249 0.08 -18.34 32.77
C SER A 249 0.47 -19.81 33.00
N LYS A 250 0.51 -20.61 31.92
CA LYS A 250 0.98 -22.02 31.95
C LYS A 250 2.46 -22.16 32.30
N LYS A 251 3.24 -21.09 32.14
CA LYS A 251 4.68 -21.01 32.43
C LYS A 251 4.96 -20.22 33.73
N ALA A 252 3.92 -19.90 34.51
CA ALA A 252 4.01 -19.02 35.68
C ALA A 252 4.65 -17.64 35.39
N LEU A 253 4.46 -17.15 34.17
CA LEU A 253 4.88 -15.81 33.73
C LEU A 253 3.66 -14.93 33.50
N ARG A 254 3.85 -13.62 33.60
CA ARG A 254 2.83 -12.62 33.27
C ARG A 254 3.39 -11.58 32.30
N LEU A 255 2.51 -10.77 31.72
CA LEU A 255 2.91 -9.72 30.78
C LEU A 255 3.75 -8.63 31.47
N GLU A 256 3.52 -8.39 32.77
CA GLU A 256 4.24 -7.42 33.60
C GLU A 256 5.69 -7.82 33.84
N ASP A 257 6.03 -9.09 33.66
CA ASP A 257 7.40 -9.59 33.83
C ASP A 257 8.28 -9.31 32.59
N PHE A 258 7.74 -8.59 31.59
CA PHE A 258 8.47 -8.16 30.41
C PHE A 258 9.63 -7.23 30.74
N ASN A 259 10.77 -7.47 30.10
CA ASN A 259 11.93 -6.59 30.08
C ASN A 259 12.64 -6.67 28.72
N TYR A 260 13.46 -5.68 28.43
CA TYR A 260 14.14 -5.56 27.13
C TYR A 260 15.30 -6.55 26.91
N ASN A 261 15.66 -7.33 27.91
CA ASN A 261 16.82 -8.24 27.87
C ASN A 261 16.42 -9.70 27.60
N ASN A 262 15.13 -10.02 27.57
CA ASN A 262 14.62 -11.38 27.38
C ASN A 262 13.56 -11.41 26.27
N ASP A 263 13.70 -12.35 25.34
CA ASP A 263 12.79 -12.55 24.22
C ASP A 263 11.68 -13.57 24.49
N ASN A 264 11.59 -14.17 25.68
CA ASN A 264 10.58 -15.16 26.03
C ASN A 264 9.16 -14.64 25.80
N ILE A 265 8.84 -13.47 26.35
CA ILE A 265 7.51 -12.87 26.24
C ILE A 265 7.27 -12.38 24.81
N SER A 266 8.26 -11.75 24.19
CA SER A 266 8.12 -11.25 22.81
C SER A 266 7.94 -12.37 21.79
N ARG A 267 8.56 -13.53 21.98
CA ARG A 267 8.31 -14.74 21.16
C ARG A 267 6.89 -15.26 21.30
N GLU A 268 6.31 -15.25 22.50
CA GLU A 268 4.91 -15.65 22.67
C GLU A 268 3.95 -14.62 22.06
N ILE A 269 4.22 -13.32 22.19
CA ILE A 269 3.47 -12.27 21.48
C ILE A 269 3.57 -12.46 19.96
N TYR A 270 4.77 -12.74 19.44
CA TYR A 270 5.00 -12.97 18.02
C TYR A 270 4.15 -14.15 17.51
N LYS A 271 4.16 -15.28 18.21
CA LYS A 271 3.32 -16.44 17.84
C LYS A 271 1.83 -16.10 17.88
N ALA A 272 1.39 -15.38 18.91
CA ALA A 272 0.01 -14.96 19.03
C ALA A 272 -0.42 -14.07 17.87
N MET A 273 0.40 -13.05 17.53
CA MET A 273 0.20 -12.18 16.37
C MET A 273 0.17 -12.96 15.06
N ASN A 274 1.13 -13.86 14.84
CA ASN A 274 1.23 -14.67 13.62
C ASN A 274 0.04 -15.61 13.41
N SER A 275 -0.63 -16.01 14.51
CA SER A 275 -1.83 -16.85 14.48
C SER A 275 -3.13 -16.05 14.59
N SER A 276 -3.08 -14.72 14.49
CA SER A 276 -4.24 -13.85 14.59
C SER A 276 -5.07 -13.94 13.31
N SER A 277 -6.37 -14.20 13.48
CA SER A 277 -7.37 -14.24 12.41
C SER A 277 -8.70 -13.80 13.00
N PHE A 278 -9.26 -12.71 12.48
CA PHE A 278 -10.54 -12.16 12.92
C PHE A 278 -11.14 -11.24 11.86
N ASP A 279 -12.44 -11.01 11.92
CA ASP A 279 -13.12 -10.03 11.07
C ASP A 279 -13.13 -8.65 11.74
N GLY A 280 -12.40 -7.72 11.15
CA GLY A 280 -12.32 -6.32 11.58
C GLY A 280 -13.17 -5.40 10.71
N VAL A 281 -12.99 -4.09 10.88
CA VAL A 281 -13.69 -3.08 10.08
C VAL A 281 -13.14 -3.02 8.65
N SER A 282 -11.86 -3.32 8.50
CA SER A 282 -11.19 -3.38 7.20
C SER A 282 -11.41 -4.71 6.45
N GLY A 283 -12.19 -5.64 7.02
CA GLY A 283 -12.46 -6.98 6.50
C GLY A 283 -11.74 -8.06 7.30
N HIS A 284 -11.54 -9.24 6.71
CA HIS A 284 -10.79 -10.31 7.37
C HIS A 284 -9.33 -9.88 7.56
N VAL A 285 -8.82 -9.98 8.79
CA VAL A 285 -7.46 -9.62 9.17
C VAL A 285 -6.68 -10.90 9.45
N VAL A 286 -5.71 -11.18 8.59
CA VAL A 286 -4.74 -12.28 8.74
C VAL A 286 -3.36 -11.78 8.31
N PHE A 287 -2.33 -12.16 9.07
CA PHE A 287 -0.94 -11.84 8.72
C PHE A 287 -0.30 -13.01 7.99
N ASP A 288 0.31 -12.75 6.86
CA ASP A 288 1.08 -13.73 6.10
C ASP A 288 2.43 -14.05 6.77
N ALA A 289 3.18 -14.99 6.18
CA ALA A 289 4.52 -15.35 6.66
C ALA A 289 5.50 -14.16 6.67
N SER A 290 5.27 -13.12 5.85
CA SER A 290 6.06 -11.88 5.82
C SER A 290 5.61 -10.85 6.86
N GLY A 291 4.50 -11.08 7.55
CA GLY A 291 3.93 -10.18 8.56
C GLY A 291 3.05 -9.09 7.97
N SER A 292 2.73 -9.21 6.68
CA SER A 292 1.85 -8.30 5.97
C SER A 292 0.43 -8.82 6.00
N ARG A 293 -0.54 -7.92 6.05
CA ARG A 293 -1.94 -8.28 5.93
C ARG A 293 -2.29 -8.66 4.48
N MET A 294 -3.07 -9.74 4.34
CA MET A 294 -3.74 -10.07 3.07
C MET A 294 -5.04 -9.27 2.92
N ALA A 295 -5.31 -8.75 1.72
CA ALA A 295 -6.49 -7.96 1.44
C ALA A 295 -7.00 -8.17 0.00
N TRP A 296 -8.20 -7.68 -0.30
CA TRP A 296 -8.76 -7.63 -1.64
C TRP A 296 -8.24 -6.41 -2.39
N THR A 297 -7.98 -6.56 -3.69
CA THR A 297 -7.64 -5.42 -4.56
C THR A 297 -8.86 -4.95 -5.33
N LEU A 298 -9.05 -3.64 -5.44
CA LEU A 298 -10.06 -3.01 -6.29
C LEU A 298 -9.38 -2.44 -7.54
N ILE A 299 -10.12 -2.48 -8.66
CA ILE A 299 -9.68 -2.00 -9.97
C ILE A 299 -10.72 -0.98 -10.42
N GLU A 300 -10.26 0.21 -10.77
CA GLU A 300 -11.13 1.26 -11.28
C GLU A 300 -10.58 1.83 -12.60
N GLN A 301 -11.42 2.58 -13.29
CA GLN A 301 -11.05 3.26 -14.53
C GLN A 301 -11.69 4.64 -14.55
N LEU A 302 -10.91 5.67 -14.89
CA LEU A 302 -11.42 7.02 -15.10
C LEU A 302 -12.23 7.08 -16.41
N GLN A 303 -13.48 7.56 -16.33
CA GLN A 303 -14.44 7.71 -17.43
C GLN A 303 -15.02 9.12 -17.50
#